data_AF-A0A1Y3N4Z0-F1
#
_entry.id   AF-A0A1Y3N4Z0-F1
#
_cell.length_a   1.000
_cell.length_b   1.000
_cell.length_c   1.000
_cell.angle_alpha   90.00
_cell.angle_beta   90.00
_cell.angle_gamma   90.00
#
_symmetry.space_group_name_H-M   'P 1'
#
loop_
_entity.id
_entity.type
_entity.pdbx_description
1 polymer ?
#
loop_
_entity_poly.entity_id
_entity_poly.type
_entity_poly.pdbx_seq_one_letter_code
_entity_poly.pdbx_strand_id
1 'polypeptide(L)' 'KGFDVFNCLNLMDNDDVLDDLKFGKGDGLLNYYLYNYRCVEVKPKKLGVVLL' A
#
# COMPACT_ATOMS: atom_id res chain seq x y z
N LYS A 1 5.26 21.11 4.72
CA LYS A 1 6.28 21.15 5.81
C LYS A 1 5.52 21.35 7.11
N GLY A 2 5.77 20.52 8.12
CA GLY A 2 4.97 20.45 9.36
C GLY A 2 3.97 19.28 9.37
N PHE A 3 4.37 18.11 8.87
CA PHE A 3 3.56 16.88 8.99
C PHE A 3 4.08 16.07 10.18
N ASP A 4 3.17 15.55 11.01
CA ASP A 4 3.52 14.73 12.17
C ASP A 4 3.83 13.28 11.78
N VAL A 5 3.15 12.77 10.75
CA VAL A 5 3.26 11.39 10.27
C VAL A 5 3.18 11.37 8.75
N PHE A 6 3.95 10.45 8.15
CA PHE A 6 3.83 10.09 6.75
C PHE A 6 3.43 8.62 6.66
N ASN A 7 2.24 8.35 6.12
CA ASN A 7 1.73 6.99 5.95
C ASN A 7 2.05 6.47 4.55
N CYS A 8 2.31 5.17 4.44
CA CYS A 8 2.60 4.52 3.17
C CYS A 8 1.95 3.14 3.12
N LEU A 9 1.47 2.74 1.94
CA LEU A 9 0.99 1.39 1.67
C LEU A 9 2.13 0.58 1.02
N ASN A 10 2.16 -0.73 1.26
CA ASN A 10 3.11 -1.66 0.65
C ASN A 10 2.77 -2.03 -0.81
N LEU A 11 2.33 -1.04 -1.58
CA LEU A 11 2.01 -1.17 -3.00
C LEU A 11 3.27 -1.00 -3.85
N MET A 12 3.25 -1.52 -5.07
CA MET A 12 4.36 -1.37 -6.02
C MET A 12 5.69 -1.79 -5.36
N ASP A 13 6.74 -1.00 -5.55
CA ASP A 13 8.07 -1.25 -4.96
C ASP A 13 8.27 -0.57 -3.59
N ASN A 14 7.20 -0.05 -2.96
CA ASN A 14 7.34 0.65 -1.67
C ASN A 14 7.93 -0.27 -0.60
N ASP A 15 7.50 -1.53 -0.56
CA ASP A 15 7.95 -2.53 0.42
C ASP A 15 9.47 -2.68 0.45
N ASP A 16 10.14 -2.46 -0.69
CA ASP A 16 11.59 -2.59 -0.83
C ASP A 16 12.36 -1.47 -0.10
N VAL A 17 11.71 -0.36 0.30
CA VAL A 17 12.35 0.80 0.96
C VAL A 17 11.75 1.17 2.32
N LEU A 18 10.64 0.55 2.74
CA LEU A 18 9.94 0.92 3.98
C LEU A 18 10.81 0.71 5.23
N ASP A 19 11.54 -0.40 5.29
CA ASP A 19 12.40 -0.73 6.43
C ASP A 19 13.57 0.26 6.55
N ASP A 20 14.25 0.56 5.44
CA ASP A 20 15.38 1.50 5.39
C ASP A 20 14.96 2.92 5.80
N LEU A 21 13.73 3.32 5.44
CA LEU A 21 13.16 4.61 5.79
C LEU A 21 12.48 4.63 7.17
N LYS A 22 12.62 3.56 7.96
CA LYS A 22 12.12 3.43 9.33
C LYS A 22 10.59 3.55 9.45
N PHE A 23 9.85 3.07 8.44
CA PHE A 23 8.42 2.90 8.57
C PHE A 23 8.12 1.79 9.58
N GLY A 24 7.12 2.03 10.43
CA GLY A 24 6.55 1.00 11.29
C GLY A 24 5.33 0.38 10.61
N LYS A 25 5.21 -0.95 10.64
CA LYS A 25 3.99 -1.62 10.18
C LYS A 25 2.82 -1.27 11.10
N GLY A 26 1.75 -0.72 10.51
CA GLY A 26 0.48 -0.50 11.20
C GLY A 26 -0.33 -1.79 11.39
N ASP A 27 -1.42 -1.68 12.13
CA ASP A 27 -2.43 -2.73 12.32
C ASP A 27 -3.52 -2.72 11.22
N GLY A 28 -3.68 -1.60 10.53
CA GLY A 28 -4.62 -1.43 9.43
C GLY A 28 -4.24 -2.18 8.15
N LEU A 29 -5.23 -2.79 7.50
CA LEU A 29 -5.11 -3.39 6.16
C LEU A 29 -6.07 -2.69 5.20
N LEU A 30 -5.57 -2.25 4.05
CA LEU A 30 -6.38 -1.71 2.97
C LEU A 30 -6.62 -2.79 1.90
N ASN A 31 -7.86 -3.22 1.75
CA ASN A 31 -8.25 -4.25 0.78
C ASN A 31 -8.83 -3.62 -0.49
N TYR A 32 -8.43 -4.14 -1.65
CA TYR A 32 -8.89 -3.68 -2.97
C TYR A 32 -10.01 -4.57 -3.49
N TYR A 33 -11.10 -3.96 -3.94
CA TYR A 33 -12.27 -4.65 -4.48
C TYR A 33 -12.61 -4.14 -5.87
N LEU A 34 -13.10 -5.04 -6.72
CA LEU A 34 -13.61 -4.71 -8.04
C LEU A 34 -15.11 -4.99 -8.07
N TYR A 35 -15.88 -4.03 -8.60
CA TYR A 35 -17.31 -4.22 -8.81
C TYR A 35 -17.56 -4.75 -10.23
N ASN A 36 -18.36 -5.82 -10.34
CA ASN A 36 -18.74 -6.44 -11.61
C ASN A 36 -17.54 -6.86 -12.52
N TYR A 37 -16.42 -7.27 -11.90
CA TYR A 37 -15.24 -7.73 -12.62
C TYR A 37 -14.60 -8.94 -11.92
N ARG A 38 -14.08 -9.90 -12.69
CA ARG A 38 -13.36 -11.07 -12.16
C ARG A 38 -11.86 -10.92 -12.43
N CYS A 39 -11.03 -11.25 -11.44
CA CYS A 39 -9.58 -11.34 -11.60
C CYS A 39 -9.02 -12.48 -10.76
N VAL A 40 -7.79 -12.90 -11.09
CA VAL A 40 -6.98 -13.72 -10.19
C VAL A 40 -6.51 -12.87 -9.00
N GLU A 41 -5.99 -13.52 -7.96
CA GLU A 41 -5.37 -12.81 -6.85
C GLU A 41 -4.17 -11.97 -7.34
N VAL A 42 -4.12 -10.71 -6.91
CA VAL A 42 -3.06 -9.77 -7.28
C VAL A 42 -2.28 -9.39 -6.02
N LYS A 43 -0.97 -9.64 -6.02
CA LYS A 43 -0.08 -9.23 -4.92
C LYS A 43 0.01 -7.70 -4.83
N PRO A 44 0.17 -7.11 -3.64
CA PRO A 44 0.32 -5.65 -3.46
C PRO A 44 1.39 -5.01 -4.35
N LYS A 45 2.52 -5.69 -4.57
CA LYS A 45 3.60 -5.26 -5.48
C LYS A 45 3.17 -5.03 -6.94
N LYS A 46 2.04 -5.63 -7.37
CA LYS A 46 1.47 -5.45 -8.71
C LYS A 46 0.29 -4.46 -8.75
N LEU A 47 -0.10 -3.88 -7.61
CA LEU A 47 -1.14 -2.86 -7.55
C LEU A 47 -0.52 -1.48 -7.73
N GLY A 48 -1.02 -0.71 -8.71
CA GLY A 48 -0.54 0.63 -9.04
C GLY A 48 -1.56 1.75 -8.80
N VAL A 49 -2.64 1.46 -8.06
CA VAL A 49 -3.71 2.43 -7.78
C VAL A 49 -3.69 2.78 -6.31
N VAL A 50 -3.56 4.07 -5.98
CA VAL A 50 -3.73 4.61 -4.63
C VAL A 50 -5.10 5.28 -4.57
N LEU A 51 -5.96 4.83 -3.64
CA LEU A 51 -7.25 5.46 -3.40
C LEU A 51 -7.07 6.64 -2.44
N LEU A 52 -7.75 7.76 -2.71
CA LEU A 52 -7.70 8.99 -1.92
C LEU A 52 -8.69 8.97 -0.75
#